data_AF-A0A7C9CRG9-F1
#
_entry.id   AF-A0A7C9CRG9-F1
#
_cell.length_a   1.000
_cell.length_b   1.000
_cell.length_c   1.000
_cell.angle_alpha   90.00
_cell.angle_beta   90.00
_cell.angle_gamma   90.00
#
_symmetry.space_group_name_H-M   'P 1'
#
loop_
_entity.id
_entity.type
_entity.pdbx_description
1 polymer ?
#
loop_
_entity_poly.entity_id
_entity_poly.type
_entity_poly.pdbx_seq_one_letter_code
_entity_poly.pdbx_strand_id
1 'polypeptide(L)'
;MNFIRRFVHKSKRSAALLFNSFDALDHDIFEALAFDFPPLYAIGPLQLRLEDIEADDMSTKSIRSSLWKEDPQCIEWLDLFAPRSVVYVNFGSILVMTNDQLVEFAWELANSNHPDRKSVV
;
A
#
# COMPACT_ATOMS: atom_id res chain seq x y z
N MET A 1 -20.98 -10.35 5.57
CA MET A 1 -21.97 -10.42 4.47
C MET A 1 -22.80 -9.13 4.29
N ASN A 2 -23.39 -8.51 5.33
CA ASN A 2 -24.25 -7.32 5.14
C ASN A 2 -23.53 -6.03 4.71
N PHE A 3 -22.26 -5.84 5.08
CA PHE A 3 -21.49 -4.65 4.74
C PHE A 3 -21.26 -4.51 3.23
N ILE A 4 -20.68 -5.53 2.59
CA ILE A 4 -20.33 -5.52 1.16
C ILE A 4 -21.57 -5.25 0.29
N ARG A 5 -22.69 -5.93 0.57
CA ARG A 5 -23.94 -5.70 -0.17
C ARG A 5 -24.42 -4.24 -0.09
N ARG A 6 -24.37 -3.64 1.10
CA ARG A 6 -24.74 -2.22 1.31
C ARG A 6 -23.76 -1.29 0.62
N PHE A 7 -22.47 -1.59 0.69
CA PHE A 7 -21.42 -0.82 0.03
C PHE A 7 -21.65 -0.80 -1.49
N VAL A 8 -21.77 -1.97 -2.13
CA VAL A 8 -22.03 -2.08 -3.57
C VAL A 8 -23.29 -1.32 -3.99
N HIS A 9 -24.39 -1.48 -3.26
CA HIS A 9 -25.64 -0.77 -3.57
C HIS A 9 -25.48 0.76 -3.50
N LYS A 10 -24.70 1.27 -2.54
CA LYS A 10 -24.40 2.71 -2.44
C LYS A 10 -23.48 3.17 -3.56
N SER A 11 -22.45 2.39 -3.91
CA SER A 11 -21.49 2.73 -4.96
C SER A 11 -22.18 2.92 -6.31
N LYS A 12 -23.17 2.07 -6.66
CA LYS A 12 -23.98 2.21 -7.88
C LYS A 12 -24.82 3.48 -7.95
N ARG A 13 -25.10 4.10 -6.80
CA ARG A 13 -25.92 5.32 -6.68
C ARG A 13 -25.08 6.59 -6.47
N SER A 14 -23.76 6.46 -6.48
CA SER A 14 -22.85 7.59 -6.40
C SER A 14 -22.79 8.36 -7.73
N ALA A 15 -22.29 9.59 -7.70
CA ALA A 15 -22.10 10.37 -8.94
C ALA A 15 -20.91 9.86 -9.77
N ALA A 16 -19.89 9.32 -9.10
CA ALA A 16 -18.68 8.76 -9.68
C ALA A 16 -17.96 7.90 -8.63
N LEU A 17 -17.10 7.00 -9.10
CA LEU A 17 -16.20 6.23 -8.24
C LEU A 17 -14.75 6.53 -8.61
N LEU A 18 -13.97 6.91 -7.61
CA LEU A 18 -12.55 7.21 -7.76
C LEU A 18 -11.74 6.08 -7.16
N PHE A 19 -10.80 5.55 -7.94
CA PHE A 19 -9.95 4.44 -7.57
C PHE A 19 -8.51 4.92 -7.51
N ASN A 20 -7.81 4.58 -6.43
CA ASN A 20 -6.36 4.70 -6.36
C ASN A 20 -5.70 3.55 -7.14
N SER A 21 -5.92 3.55 -8.45
CA SER A 21 -5.33 2.65 -9.44
C SER A 21 -5.12 3.44 -10.74
N PHE A 22 -4.55 2.81 -11.77
CA PHE A 22 -4.32 3.38 -13.08
C PHE A 22 -4.65 2.35 -14.17
N ASP A 23 -4.91 2.84 -15.38
CA ASP A 23 -5.46 2.03 -16.48
C ASP A 23 -4.61 0.79 -16.80
N ALA A 24 -3.29 0.94 -16.92
CA ALA A 24 -2.40 -0.18 -17.22
C ALA A 24 -2.36 -1.28 -16.15
N LEU A 25 -2.87 -1.05 -14.93
CA LEU A 25 -2.98 -2.07 -13.88
C LEU A 25 -4.30 -2.84 -13.92
N ASP A 26 -5.42 -2.13 -14.08
CA ASP A 26 -6.77 -2.66 -13.84
C ASP A 26 -7.77 -2.40 -15.00
N HIS A 27 -7.28 -2.24 -16.23
CA HIS A 27 -8.10 -1.91 -17.41
C HIS A 27 -9.35 -2.80 -17.56
N ASP A 28 -9.15 -4.12 -17.62
CA ASP A 28 -10.22 -5.10 -17.82
C ASP A 28 -11.27 -5.06 -16.69
N ILE A 29 -10.84 -4.73 -15.47
CA ILE A 29 -11.73 -4.58 -14.31
C ILE A 29 -12.61 -3.36 -14.49
N PHE A 30 -12.05 -2.23 -14.93
CA PHE A 30 -12.82 -1.02 -15.19
C PHE A 30 -13.80 -1.21 -16.35
N GLU A 31 -13.39 -1.89 -17.42
CA GLU A 31 -14.30 -2.22 -18.54
C GLU A 31 -15.48 -3.08 -18.08
N ALA A 32 -15.21 -4.13 -17.30
CA ALA A 32 -16.25 -5.01 -16.77
C ALA A 32 -17.23 -4.28 -15.82
N LEU A 33 -16.74 -3.31 -15.03
CA LEU A 33 -17.57 -2.57 -14.08
C LEU A 33 -18.35 -1.41 -14.74
N ALA A 34 -17.87 -0.87 -15.86
CA ALA A 34 -18.45 0.31 -16.51
C ALA A 34 -19.93 0.14 -16.90
N PHE A 35 -20.40 -1.10 -17.13
CA PHE A 35 -21.80 -1.37 -17.47
C PHE A 35 -22.77 -1.15 -16.31
N ASP A 36 -22.32 -1.38 -15.07
CA ASP A 36 -23.21 -1.52 -13.89
C ASP A 36 -22.95 -0.46 -12.81
N PHE A 37 -21.97 0.43 -13.05
CA PHE A 37 -21.54 1.47 -12.12
C PHE A 37 -21.50 2.84 -12.80
N PRO A 38 -21.58 3.94 -12.02
CA PRO A 38 -21.36 5.30 -12.53
C PRO A 38 -19.93 5.48 -13.05
N PRO A 39 -19.59 6.63 -13.67
CA PRO A 39 -18.24 6.89 -14.19
C PRO A 39 -17.13 6.52 -13.19
N LEU A 40 -16.20 5.71 -13.68
CA LEU A 40 -15.07 5.17 -12.94
C LEU A 40 -13.82 5.98 -13.32
N TYR A 41 -13.09 6.48 -12.31
CA TYR A 41 -11.86 7.25 -12.54
C TYR A 41 -10.69 6.60 -11.80
N ALA A 42 -9.71 6.11 -12.56
CA ALA A 42 -8.44 5.65 -12.06
C ALA A 42 -7.51 6.86 -11.90
N ILE A 43 -7.29 7.31 -10.67
CA ILE A 43 -6.56 8.56 -10.36
C ILE A 43 -5.21 8.31 -9.67
N GLY A 44 -4.82 7.05 -9.54
CA GLY A 44 -3.60 6.63 -8.86
C GLY A 44 -2.37 6.54 -9.76
N PRO A 45 -1.21 6.14 -9.19
CA PRO A 45 -1.00 5.95 -7.75
C PRO A 45 -0.91 7.32 -7.02
N LEU A 46 -1.81 7.54 -6.06
CA LEU A 46 -1.88 8.80 -5.30
C LEU A 46 -0.59 9.11 -4.54
N GLN A 47 0.16 8.07 -4.18
CA GLN A 47 1.47 8.16 -3.52
C GLN A 47 2.48 8.99 -4.31
N LEU A 48 2.51 8.86 -5.64
CA LEU A 48 3.45 9.62 -6.47
C LEU A 48 3.06 11.10 -6.59
N ARG A 49 1.80 11.45 -6.32
CA ARG A 49 1.32 12.84 -6.39
C ARG A 49 1.57 13.62 -5.09
N LEU A 50 1.91 12.94 -4.00
CA LEU A 50 2.18 13.59 -2.72
C LEU A 50 3.52 14.34 -2.74
N GLU A 51 4.53 13.82 -3.46
CA GLU A 51 5.83 14.47 -3.63
C GLU A 51 5.71 15.84 -4.32
N ASP A 52 4.79 15.96 -5.29
CA ASP A 52 4.51 17.22 -6.00
C ASP A 52 3.84 18.27 -5.07
N ILE A 53 3.08 17.83 -4.07
CA ILE A 53 2.30 18.69 -3.16
C ILE A 53 3.15 19.26 -2.03
N GLU A 54 4.17 18.53 -1.57
CA GLU A 54 5.09 18.98 -0.52
C GLU A 54 6.04 20.10 -1.00
N ALA A 55 6.25 20.22 -2.31
CA ALA A 55 7.15 21.20 -2.91
C ALA A 55 6.56 22.62 -3.01
N ASP A 56 5.22 22.79 -3.06
CA ASP A 56 4.62 24.01 -3.64
C ASP A 56 3.69 24.82 -2.71
N ASP A 57 3.30 24.34 -1.52
CA ASP A 57 2.41 25.11 -0.63
C ASP A 57 2.61 24.85 0.88
N MET A 58 2.58 25.92 1.68
CA MET A 58 2.56 25.86 3.14
C MET A 58 1.23 25.32 3.70
N SER A 59 0.14 25.40 2.92
CA SER A 59 -1.20 24.97 3.35
C SER A 59 -1.40 23.45 3.33
N THR A 60 -0.63 22.73 2.52
CA THR A 60 -0.75 21.28 2.29
C THR A 60 0.16 20.43 3.16
N LYS A 61 1.06 21.05 3.96
CA LYS A 61 1.98 20.36 4.89
C LYS A 61 1.31 19.48 5.95
N SER A 62 -0.01 19.62 6.13
CA SER A 62 -0.80 18.76 7.02
C SER A 62 -1.25 17.45 6.37
N ILE A 63 -1.20 17.34 5.04
CA ILE A 63 -1.58 16.16 4.28
C ILE A 63 -0.38 15.21 4.26
N ARG A 64 -0.35 14.27 5.21
CA ARG A 64 0.68 13.22 5.30
C ARG A 64 0.13 11.89 4.83
N SER A 65 0.96 11.09 4.17
CA SER A 65 0.64 9.71 3.81
C SER A 65 0.58 8.79 5.05
N SER A 66 1.34 9.14 6.09
CA SER A 66 1.41 8.42 7.37
C SER A 66 0.73 9.18 8.50
N LEU A 67 0.03 8.43 9.37
CA LEU A 67 -0.52 8.94 10.63
C LEU A 67 0.55 9.05 11.74
N TRP A 68 1.73 8.47 11.53
CA TRP A 68 2.82 8.38 12.51
C TRP A 68 4.05 9.16 12.05
N LYS A 69 4.85 9.61 13.02
CA LYS A 69 6.17 10.18 12.72
C LYS A 69 7.05 9.07 12.15
N GLU A 70 7.63 9.33 10.98
CA GLU A 70 8.54 8.41 10.31
C GLU A 70 9.86 8.31 11.08
N ASP A 71 10.41 7.09 11.12
CA ASP A 71 11.70 6.79 11.73
C ASP A 71 12.77 6.68 10.63
N PRO A 72 13.75 7.61 10.57
CA PRO A 72 14.79 7.58 9.56
C PRO A 72 15.80 6.42 9.75
N GLN A 73 15.87 5.80 10.94
CA GLN A 73 16.89 4.78 11.23
C GLN A 73 16.83 3.58 10.29
N CYS A 74 15.63 3.18 9.88
CA CYS A 74 15.44 2.07 8.94
C CYS A 74 16.02 2.40 7.54
N ILE A 75 15.89 3.65 7.10
CA ILE A 75 16.44 4.10 5.82
C ILE A 75 17.97 4.16 5.89
N GLU A 76 18.53 4.71 6.97
CA GLU A 76 19.98 4.72 7.20
C GLU A 76 20.58 3.31 7.24
N TRP A 77 19.85 2.32 7.80
CA TRP A 77 20.25 0.92 7.76
C TRP A 77 20.19 0.32 6.35
N LEU A 78 19.17 0.66 5.55
CA LEU A 78 19.02 0.20 4.16
C LEU A 78 20.18 0.70 3.27
N ASP A 79 20.66 1.93 3.50
CA ASP A 79 21.76 2.53 2.74
C ASP A 79 23.10 1.78 2.88
N LEU A 80 23.22 0.89 3.88
CA LEU A 80 24.42 0.06 4.09
C LEU A 80 24.51 -1.14 3.13
N PHE A 81 23.45 -1.44 2.38
CA PHE A 81 23.34 -2.63 1.54
C PHE A 81 23.39 -2.30 0.04
N ALA A 82 23.73 -3.30 -0.77
CA ALA A 82 23.75 -3.13 -2.22
C ALA A 82 22.33 -2.94 -2.78
N PRO A 83 22.16 -2.24 -3.91
CA PRO A 83 20.87 -2.13 -4.57
C PRO A 83 20.26 -3.50 -4.83
N ARG A 84 18.96 -3.65 -4.51
CA ARG A 84 18.19 -4.90 -4.70
C ARG A 84 18.71 -6.11 -3.89
N SER A 85 19.46 -5.90 -2.80
CA SER A 85 19.91 -7.00 -1.95
C SER A 85 19.05 -7.22 -0.69
N VAL A 86 18.21 -6.26 -0.30
CA VAL A 86 17.34 -6.36 0.89
C VAL A 86 15.90 -6.67 0.45
N VAL A 87 15.21 -7.53 1.21
CA VAL A 87 13.81 -7.90 0.98
C VAL A 87 12.93 -7.16 1.99
N TYR A 88 11.92 -6.43 1.50
CA TYR A 88 10.90 -5.82 2.34
C TYR A 88 9.74 -6.80 2.56
N VAL A 89 9.34 -6.99 3.83
CA VAL A 89 8.23 -7.85 4.22
C VAL A 89 7.23 -7.05 5.05
N ASN A 90 5.97 -6.99 4.61
CA ASN A 90 4.88 -6.39 5.37
C ASN A 90 3.54 -7.03 4.97
N PHE A 91 2.72 -7.38 5.96
CA PHE A 91 1.39 -7.99 5.77
C PHE A 91 0.23 -6.99 5.93
N GLY A 92 0.55 -5.70 6.02
CA GLY A 92 -0.42 -4.65 6.31
C GLY A 92 -0.79 -4.59 7.80
N SER A 93 -1.59 -3.59 8.18
CA SER A 93 -1.91 -3.30 9.57
C SER A 93 -3.04 -4.14 10.17
N ILE A 94 -3.78 -4.89 9.36
CA ILE A 94 -4.98 -5.62 9.78
C ILE A 94 -4.69 -7.10 10.01
N LEU A 95 -3.72 -7.67 9.28
CA LEU A 95 -3.48 -9.10 9.29
C LEU A 95 -2.78 -9.50 10.59
N VAL A 96 -3.37 -10.46 11.31
CA VAL A 96 -2.81 -11.03 12.53
C VAL A 96 -2.33 -12.44 12.22
N MET A 97 -1.02 -12.65 12.28
CA MET A 97 -0.43 -13.99 12.19
C MET A 97 -0.42 -14.65 13.57
N THR A 98 -0.63 -15.96 13.62
CA THR A 98 -0.38 -16.70 14.87
C THR A 98 1.12 -16.73 15.16
N ASN A 99 1.48 -16.94 16.44
CA ASN A 99 2.89 -17.08 16.81
C ASN A 99 3.57 -18.20 16.02
N ASP A 100 2.90 -19.34 15.85
CA ASP A 100 3.47 -20.47 15.10
C ASP A 100 3.75 -20.10 13.63
N GLN A 101 2.82 -19.40 12.97
CA GLN A 101 3.01 -18.90 11.60
C GLN A 101 4.17 -17.91 11.50
N LEU A 102 4.31 -17.04 12.50
CA LEU A 102 5.40 -16.06 12.54
C LEU A 102 6.75 -16.73 12.74
N VAL A 103 6.82 -17.73 13.62
CA VAL A 103 8.03 -18.51 13.89
C VAL A 103 8.46 -19.25 12.63
N GLU A 104 7.55 -20.01 12.00
CA GLU A 104 7.85 -20.72 10.75
C GLU A 104 8.30 -19.76 9.65
N PHE A 105 7.60 -18.63 9.48
CA PHE A 105 8.00 -17.61 8.51
C PHE A 105 9.41 -17.07 8.77
N ALA A 106 9.76 -16.76 10.02
CA ALA A 106 11.07 -16.25 10.39
C ALA A 106 12.20 -17.28 10.17
N TRP A 107 11.93 -18.56 10.48
CA TRP A 107 12.88 -19.65 10.22
C TRP A 107 13.16 -19.83 8.73
N GLU A 108 12.11 -19.82 7.90
CA GLU A 108 12.27 -19.94 6.45
C GLU A 108 12.99 -18.72 5.85
N LEU A 109 12.69 -17.52 6.32
CA LEU A 109 13.37 -16.31 5.87
C LEU A 109 14.88 -16.37 6.21
N ALA A 110 15.23 -16.77 7.43
CA ALA A 110 16.62 -16.91 7.85
C ALA A 110 17.41 -17.94 7.02
N ASN A 111 16.74 -18.99 6.53
CA ASN A 111 17.34 -20.03 5.69
C ASN A 111 17.42 -19.65 4.20
N SER A 112 16.79 -18.56 3.77
CA SER A 112 16.66 -18.18 2.36
C SER A 112 17.92 -17.58 1.70
N ASN A 113 19.04 -17.48 2.43
CA ASN A 113 20.32 -16.87 1.98
C ASN A 113 20.22 -15.41 1.47
N HIS A 114 19.11 -14.71 1.72
CA HIS A 114 19.05 -13.26 1.59
C HIS A 114 19.77 -12.61 2.79
N PRO A 115 20.43 -11.45 2.63
CA PRO A 115 21.31 -10.89 3.66
C PRO A 115 20.55 -10.39 4.90
N ASP A 116 20.27 -11.28 5.83
CA ASP A 116 19.96 -10.98 7.23
C ASP A 116 21.29 -10.90 8.01
N ARG A 117 22.03 -9.80 7.87
CA ARG A 117 23.11 -9.52 8.83
C ARG A 117 22.58 -8.72 10.00
N LYS A 118 22.05 -9.49 10.96
CA LYS A 118 21.76 -9.16 12.36
C LYS A 118 20.45 -8.40 12.57
N SER A 119 19.51 -9.17 13.09
CA SER A 119 18.37 -8.85 13.94
C SER A 119 18.33 -7.40 14.47
N VAL A 120 17.31 -6.66 14.04
CA VAL A 120 16.61 -5.72 14.92
C VAL A 120 15.12 -6.04 14.74
N VAL A 121 14.51 -6.52 15.81
CA VAL A 121 13.05 -6.61 15.97
C VAL A 121 12.52 -5.19 16.15
#